data_AF-A0A1B7NH45-F1
#
_entry.id   AF-A0A1B7NH45-F1
#
_cell.length_a   1.000
_cell.length_b   1.000
_cell.length_c   1.000
_cell.angle_alpha   90.00
_cell.angle_beta   90.00
_cell.angle_gamma   90.00
#
_symmetry.space_group_name_H-M   'P 1'
#
loop_
_entity.id
_entity.type
_entity.pdbx_description
1 polymer ?
#
loop_
_entity_poly.entity_id
_entity_poly.type
_entity_poly.pdbx_seq_one_letter_code
_entity_poly.pdbx_strand_id
1 'polypeptide(L)'
;MPPRTTIRKEEWEQRLREVQISKDDLNRLIMDYLVIEGYKSAAEEFSGEANVPPPVDFESIESRMVIREALQRGDIEEAIARMNDLNPEILDTNPALYFHLQQQKLIEFIRQGRIMEALQFAQDELAPRGEESPEFLAELERTMALLAFDSSSSVPPTISELLSPAQRLKTAGEVNAAILESLSQGKEVKLVQLLKLLCWGEGMLAERADFPKVDLEEGLTRMGRKEGTTDDSRMRE
;
A
#
# COMPACT_ATOMS: atom_id res chain seq x y z
N MET A 1 -22.08 31.44 19.79
CA MET A 1 -20.86 30.76 19.32
C MET A 1 -19.84 31.83 18.95
N PRO A 2 -18.56 31.71 19.29
CA PRO A 2 -17.55 32.65 18.84
C PRO A 2 -17.48 32.63 17.30
N PRO A 3 -17.22 33.77 16.65
CA PRO A 3 -17.13 33.84 15.19
C PRO A 3 -15.96 32.98 14.69
N ARG A 4 -16.17 32.20 13.62
CA ARG A 4 -15.11 31.47 12.94
C ARG A 4 -14.12 32.47 12.35
N THR A 5 -12.83 32.21 12.53
CA THR A 5 -11.78 33.07 11.98
C THR A 5 -11.64 32.77 10.48
N THR A 6 -11.80 33.75 9.60
CA THR A 6 -11.58 33.55 8.16
C THR A 6 -10.15 33.89 7.79
N ILE A 7 -9.38 32.90 7.34
CA ILE A 7 -8.01 33.07 6.85
C ILE A 7 -8.07 33.23 5.33
N ARG A 8 -7.51 34.35 4.83
CA ARG A 8 -7.49 34.63 3.38
C ARG A 8 -6.40 33.83 2.67
N LYS A 9 -6.58 33.59 1.37
CA LYS A 9 -5.64 32.81 0.55
C LYS A 9 -4.24 33.43 0.52
N GLU A 10 -4.15 34.74 0.43
CA GLU A 10 -2.86 35.45 0.37
C GLU A 10 -2.09 35.32 1.69
N GLU A 11 -2.78 35.41 2.82
CA GLU A 11 -2.21 35.22 4.16
C GLU A 11 -1.74 33.77 4.36
N TRP A 12 -2.54 32.80 3.90
CA TRP A 12 -2.20 31.39 3.93
C TRP A 12 -0.95 31.08 3.12
N GLU A 13 -0.89 31.55 1.87
CA GLU A 13 0.28 31.38 1.00
C GLU A 13 1.53 32.09 1.54
N GLN A 14 1.38 33.24 2.19
CA GLN A 14 2.49 33.91 2.85
C GLN A 14 3.06 33.04 3.97
N ARG A 15 2.21 32.53 4.86
CA ARG A 15 2.63 31.63 5.95
C ARG A 15 3.28 30.34 5.43
N LEU A 16 2.75 29.78 4.33
CA LEU A 16 3.36 28.62 3.68
C LEU A 16 4.78 28.92 3.15
N ARG A 17 5.01 30.11 2.58
CA ARG A 17 6.33 30.53 2.10
C ARG A 17 7.34 30.76 3.22
N GLU A 18 6.88 31.08 4.43
CA GLU A 18 7.72 31.24 5.61
C GLU A 18 8.25 29.88 6.12
N VAL A 19 7.56 28.78 5.84
CA VAL A 19 8.00 27.42 6.17
C VAL A 19 9.19 27.03 5.29
N GLN A 20 10.37 26.94 5.89
CA GLN A 20 11.57 26.48 5.21
C GLN A 20 11.62 24.95 5.22
N ILE A 21 11.58 24.34 4.04
CA ILE A 21 11.75 22.89 3.86
C ILE A 21 13.09 22.67 3.16
N SER A 22 13.96 21.88 3.77
CA SER A 22 15.24 21.53 3.15
C SER A 22 15.02 20.63 1.93
N LYS A 23 15.76 20.88 0.85
CA LYS A 23 15.80 19.99 -0.32
C LYS A 23 16.21 18.57 0.09
N ASP A 24 17.12 18.44 1.06
CA ASP A 24 17.59 17.13 1.54
C ASP A 24 16.47 16.34 2.22
N ASP A 25 15.61 17.01 2.98
CA ASP A 25 14.50 16.35 3.66
C ASP A 25 13.42 15.90 2.65
N LEU A 26 13.17 16.73 1.63
CA LEU A 26 12.30 16.34 0.53
C LEU A 26 12.88 15.15 -0.25
N ASN A 27 14.17 15.16 -0.53
CA ASN A 27 14.82 14.06 -1.24
C ASN A 27 14.79 12.76 -0.42
N ARG A 28 15.01 12.83 0.91
CA ARG A 28 14.86 11.66 1.79
C ARG A 28 13.42 11.14 1.80
N LEU A 29 12.43 12.03 1.77
CA LEU A 29 11.02 11.66 1.74
C LEU A 29 10.64 10.96 0.43
N ILE A 30 11.17 11.43 -0.70
CA ILE A 30 10.98 10.80 -2.02
C ILE A 30 11.68 9.44 -2.02
N MET A 31 12.92 9.35 -1.55
CA MET A 31 13.66 8.10 -1.46
C MET A 31 12.92 7.07 -0.59
N ASP A 32 12.41 7.47 0.57
CA ASP A 32 11.58 6.64 1.46
C ASP A 32 10.37 6.05 0.71
N TYR A 33 9.67 6.88 -0.06
CA TYR A 33 8.55 6.44 -0.88
C TYR A 33 8.96 5.43 -1.97
N LEU A 34 10.00 5.74 -2.75
CA LEU A 34 10.46 4.86 -3.83
C LEU A 34 10.90 3.50 -3.29
N VAL A 35 11.56 3.47 -2.14
CA VAL A 35 12.00 2.23 -1.49
C VAL A 35 10.80 1.43 -0.97
N ILE A 36 9.90 2.05 -0.20
CA ILE A 36 8.79 1.34 0.44
C ILE A 36 7.80 0.80 -0.60
N GLU A 37 7.47 1.58 -1.62
CA GLU A 37 6.61 1.16 -2.75
C GLU A 37 7.31 0.22 -3.73
N GLY A 38 8.62 0.04 -3.62
CA GLY A 38 9.36 -0.90 -4.45
C GLY A 38 9.58 -0.40 -5.88
N TYR A 39 9.84 0.89 -6.07
CA TYR A 39 10.23 1.45 -7.36
C TYR A 39 11.76 1.42 -7.52
N LYS A 40 12.33 0.21 -7.72
CA LYS A 40 13.79 -0.01 -7.77
C LYS A 40 14.52 0.93 -8.73
N SER A 41 14.18 0.89 -10.02
CA SER A 41 14.88 1.68 -11.05
C SER A 41 14.79 3.19 -10.78
N ALA A 42 13.64 3.66 -10.30
CA ALA A 42 13.48 5.06 -9.92
C ALA A 42 14.34 5.41 -8.69
N ALA A 43 14.42 4.52 -7.69
CA ALA A 43 15.27 4.72 -6.52
C ALA A 43 16.76 4.75 -6.87
N GLU A 44 17.21 3.90 -7.80
CA GLU A 44 18.60 3.86 -8.28
C GLU A 44 19.00 5.16 -8.98
N GLU A 45 18.22 5.58 -9.98
CA GLU A 45 18.46 6.83 -10.71
C GLU A 45 18.36 8.05 -9.78
N PHE A 46 17.34 8.08 -8.91
CA PHE A 46 17.16 9.17 -7.95
C PHE A 46 18.31 9.23 -6.93
N SER A 47 18.85 8.09 -6.51
CA SER A 47 20.01 8.05 -5.61
C SER A 47 21.23 8.71 -6.25
N GLY A 48 21.49 8.41 -7.53
CA GLY A 48 22.59 8.99 -8.30
C GLY A 48 22.44 10.49 -8.52
N GLU A 49 21.25 10.96 -8.91
CA GLU A 49 21.01 12.37 -9.21
C GLU A 49 20.90 13.24 -7.95
N ALA A 50 20.20 12.75 -6.91
CA ALA A 50 19.97 13.50 -5.68
C ALA A 50 21.11 13.36 -4.66
N ASN A 51 22.08 12.47 -4.94
CA ASN A 51 23.17 12.10 -4.03
C ASN A 51 22.66 11.70 -2.63
N VAL A 52 21.51 11.00 -2.60
CA VAL A 52 20.90 10.47 -1.37
C VAL A 52 21.12 8.96 -1.36
N PRO A 53 21.88 8.42 -0.38
CA PRO A 53 22.08 6.99 -0.29
C PRO A 53 20.75 6.31 0.06
N PRO A 54 20.44 5.15 -0.54
CA PRO A 54 19.26 4.41 -0.16
C PRO A 54 19.43 3.91 1.29
N PRO A 55 18.36 3.87 2.09
CA PRO A 55 18.41 3.29 3.43
C PRO A 55 18.67 1.78 3.43
N VAL A 56 18.59 1.13 2.26
CA VAL A 56 18.54 -0.32 2.08
C VAL A 56 19.29 -0.70 0.81
N ASP A 57 19.69 -1.97 0.71
CA ASP A 57 20.22 -2.49 -0.54
C ASP A 57 19.12 -2.61 -1.60
N PHE A 58 19.44 -2.26 -2.85
CA PHE A 58 18.51 -2.38 -3.99
C PHE A 58 18.08 -3.85 -4.21
N GLU A 59 18.92 -4.82 -3.86
CA GLU A 59 18.55 -6.26 -3.89
C GLU A 59 17.38 -6.58 -2.94
N SER A 60 17.30 -5.90 -1.79
CA SER A 60 16.18 -6.06 -0.85
C SER A 60 14.87 -5.52 -1.42
N ILE A 61 14.94 -4.49 -2.27
CA ILE A 61 13.77 -3.93 -2.95
C ILE A 61 13.27 -4.91 -4.01
N GLU A 62 14.19 -5.45 -4.82
CA GLU A 62 13.88 -6.45 -5.84
C GLU A 62 13.24 -7.70 -5.24
N SER A 63 13.81 -8.21 -4.15
CA SER A 63 13.28 -9.39 -3.45
C SER A 63 11.82 -9.16 -3.00
N ARG A 64 11.52 -7.98 -2.44
CA ARG A 64 10.15 -7.61 -2.06
C ARG A 64 9.21 -7.47 -3.26
N MET A 65 9.70 -6.91 -4.38
CA MET A 65 8.91 -6.81 -5.61
C MET A 65 8.50 -8.17 -6.13
N VAL A 66 9.43 -9.13 -6.18
CA VAL A 66 9.16 -10.50 -6.65
C VAL A 66 8.11 -11.19 -5.78
N ILE A 67 8.20 -11.06 -4.45
CA ILE A 67 7.19 -11.59 -3.51
C ILE A 67 5.83 -10.96 -3.78
N ARG A 68 5.77 -9.63 -3.93
CA ARG A 68 4.52 -8.91 -4.23
C ARG A 68 3.92 -9.34 -5.57
N GLU A 69 4.72 -9.50 -6.60
CA GLU A 69 4.28 -9.97 -7.92
C GLU A 69 3.73 -11.39 -7.87
N ALA A 70 4.36 -12.29 -7.10
CA ALA A 70 3.83 -13.65 -6.87
C ALA A 70 2.44 -13.60 -6.22
N LEU A 71 2.25 -12.80 -5.17
CA LEU A 71 0.95 -12.61 -4.51
C LEU A 71 -0.11 -12.01 -5.45
N GLN A 72 0.27 -11.03 -6.28
CA GLN A 72 -0.64 -10.41 -7.25
C GLN A 72 -1.07 -11.38 -8.35
N ARG A 73 -0.18 -12.30 -8.77
CA ARG A 73 -0.51 -13.40 -9.69
C ARG A 73 -1.38 -14.48 -9.03
N GLY A 74 -1.41 -14.54 -7.70
CA GLY A 74 -2.09 -15.58 -6.92
C GLY A 74 -1.21 -16.81 -6.65
N ASP A 75 0.11 -16.69 -6.84
CA ASP A 75 1.08 -17.73 -6.53
C ASP A 75 1.54 -17.58 -5.08
N ILE A 76 0.69 -18.03 -4.15
CA ILE A 76 0.91 -17.85 -2.71
C ILE A 76 2.02 -18.77 -2.20
N GLU A 77 2.21 -19.93 -2.81
CA GLU A 77 3.27 -20.87 -2.44
C GLU A 77 4.65 -20.32 -2.78
N GLU A 78 4.82 -19.75 -3.99
CA GLU A 78 6.04 -19.05 -4.36
C GLU A 78 6.32 -17.89 -3.40
N ALA A 79 5.31 -17.08 -3.09
CA ALA A 79 5.47 -15.95 -2.18
C ALA A 79 5.93 -16.36 -0.77
N ILE A 80 5.36 -17.44 -0.22
CA ILE A 80 5.76 -17.99 1.10
C ILE A 80 7.19 -18.50 1.06
N ALA A 81 7.56 -19.26 0.02
CA ALA A 81 8.92 -19.79 -0.11
C ALA A 81 9.96 -18.68 -0.16
N ARG A 82 9.74 -17.66 -1.02
CA ARG A 82 10.62 -16.50 -1.16
C ARG A 82 10.72 -15.67 0.13
N MET A 83 9.61 -15.53 0.86
CA MET A 83 9.61 -14.82 2.12
C MET A 83 10.41 -15.57 3.19
N ASN A 84 10.28 -16.89 3.27
CA ASN A 84 11.07 -17.72 4.17
C ASN A 84 12.56 -17.73 3.80
N ASP A 85 12.89 -17.72 2.51
CA ASP A 85 14.28 -17.58 2.03
C ASP A 85 14.89 -16.23 2.46
N LEU A 86 14.07 -15.17 2.48
CA LEU A 86 14.49 -13.84 2.90
C LEU A 86 14.65 -13.75 4.43
N ASN A 87 13.66 -14.22 5.17
CA ASN A 87 13.72 -14.34 6.61
C ASN A 87 12.71 -15.40 7.11
N PRO A 88 13.19 -16.54 7.63
CA PRO A 88 12.31 -17.63 8.06
C PRO A 88 11.47 -17.27 9.30
N GLU A 89 11.87 -16.28 10.08
CA GLU A 89 11.19 -15.91 11.32
C GLU A 89 9.95 -15.01 11.08
N ILE A 90 9.73 -14.48 9.87
CA ILE A 90 8.62 -13.56 9.58
C ILE A 90 7.26 -14.21 9.88
N LEU A 91 7.08 -15.47 9.44
CA LEU A 91 5.83 -16.19 9.64
C LEU A 91 5.66 -16.70 11.07
N ASP A 92 6.76 -17.08 11.72
CA ASP A 92 6.76 -17.57 13.10
C ASP A 92 6.42 -16.46 14.10
N THR A 93 6.87 -15.23 13.82
CA THR A 93 6.63 -14.05 14.68
C THR A 93 5.32 -13.35 14.38
N ASN A 94 4.64 -13.69 13.27
CA ASN A 94 3.38 -13.06 12.87
C ASN A 94 2.30 -14.09 12.46
N PRO A 95 1.60 -14.69 13.46
CA PRO A 95 0.54 -15.66 13.20
C PRO A 95 -0.63 -15.11 12.37
N ALA A 96 -0.92 -13.82 12.49
CA ALA A 96 -1.98 -13.17 11.72
C ALA A 96 -1.62 -13.09 10.22
N LEU A 97 -0.38 -12.71 9.89
CA LEU A 97 0.11 -12.72 8.52
C LEU A 97 0.07 -14.13 7.92
N TYR A 98 0.51 -15.12 8.69
CA TYR A 98 0.44 -16.52 8.27
C TYR A 98 -1.01 -16.91 7.94
N PHE A 99 -1.95 -16.59 8.83
CA PHE A 99 -3.37 -16.87 8.61
C PHE A 99 -3.91 -16.19 7.34
N HIS A 100 -3.63 -14.90 7.12
CA HIS A 100 -4.10 -14.19 5.92
C HIS A 100 -3.49 -14.76 4.63
N LEU A 101 -2.24 -15.23 4.65
CA LEU A 101 -1.62 -15.92 3.50
C LEU A 101 -2.32 -17.25 3.21
N GLN A 102 -2.59 -18.06 4.24
CA GLN A 102 -3.33 -19.32 4.06
C GLN A 102 -4.77 -19.07 3.61
N GLN A 103 -5.43 -18.04 4.13
CA GLN A 103 -6.76 -17.61 3.66
C GLN A 103 -6.70 -17.20 2.18
N GLN A 104 -5.68 -16.44 1.76
CA GLN A 104 -5.50 -16.09 0.35
C GLN A 104 -5.32 -17.35 -0.50
N LYS A 105 -4.53 -18.33 -0.03
CA LYS A 105 -4.36 -19.63 -0.71
C LYS A 105 -5.69 -20.38 -0.86
N LEU A 106 -6.53 -20.38 0.18
CA LEU A 106 -7.88 -20.94 0.12
C LEU A 106 -8.73 -20.23 -0.94
N ILE A 107 -8.71 -18.90 -0.99
CA ILE A 107 -9.41 -18.10 -2.01
C ILE A 107 -8.93 -18.48 -3.42
N GLU A 108 -7.63 -18.71 -3.62
CA GLU A 108 -7.10 -19.15 -4.92
C GLU A 108 -7.58 -20.56 -5.30
N PHE A 109 -7.69 -21.50 -4.36
CA PHE A 109 -8.29 -22.82 -4.64
C PHE A 109 -9.75 -22.71 -5.07
N ILE A 110 -10.53 -21.87 -4.38
CA ILE A 110 -11.93 -21.60 -4.73
C ILE A 110 -12.02 -20.98 -6.12
N ARG A 111 -11.19 -19.98 -6.42
CA ARG A 111 -11.15 -19.32 -7.74
C ARG A 111 -10.77 -20.27 -8.88
N GLN A 112 -9.93 -21.27 -8.60
CA GLN A 112 -9.55 -22.31 -9.57
C GLN A 112 -10.60 -23.44 -9.72
N GLY A 113 -11.70 -23.39 -8.96
CA GLY A 113 -12.72 -24.46 -8.95
C GLY A 113 -12.27 -25.74 -8.24
N ARG A 114 -11.18 -25.69 -7.47
CA ARG A 114 -10.60 -26.83 -6.74
C ARG A 114 -11.27 -26.98 -5.37
N ILE A 115 -12.59 -27.17 -5.38
CA ILE A 115 -13.44 -27.10 -4.18
C ILE A 115 -13.07 -28.17 -3.14
N MET A 116 -12.78 -29.39 -3.57
CA MET A 116 -12.39 -30.47 -2.66
C MET A 116 -11.08 -30.17 -1.92
N GLU A 117 -10.11 -29.60 -2.64
CA GLU A 117 -8.81 -29.22 -2.08
C GLU A 117 -8.95 -28.01 -1.16
N ALA A 118 -9.79 -27.03 -1.53
CA ALA A 118 -10.15 -25.91 -0.68
C ALA A 118 -10.76 -26.39 0.66
N LEU A 119 -11.71 -27.33 0.61
CA LEU A 119 -12.36 -27.88 1.81
C LEU A 119 -11.38 -28.63 2.70
N GLN A 120 -10.55 -29.50 2.13
CA GLN A 120 -9.54 -30.24 2.87
C GLN A 120 -8.54 -29.28 3.53
N PHE A 121 -8.04 -28.31 2.76
CA PHE A 121 -7.09 -27.32 3.24
C PHE A 121 -7.69 -26.45 4.36
N ALA A 122 -8.94 -26.02 4.24
CA ALA A 122 -9.62 -25.26 5.27
C ALA A 122 -9.74 -26.05 6.58
N GLN A 123 -10.02 -27.36 6.51
CA GLN A 123 -10.14 -28.22 7.68
C GLN A 123 -8.79 -28.48 8.36
N ASP A 124 -7.75 -28.77 7.58
CA ASP A 124 -6.45 -29.17 8.11
C ASP A 124 -5.66 -27.98 8.65
N GLU A 125 -5.68 -26.83 7.95
CA GLU A 125 -4.80 -25.69 8.25
C GLU A 125 -5.51 -24.52 8.92
N LEU A 126 -6.72 -24.17 8.49
CA LEU A 126 -7.38 -22.93 8.93
C LEU A 126 -8.33 -23.15 10.11
N ALA A 127 -9.03 -24.29 10.17
CA ALA A 127 -10.01 -24.57 11.23
C ALA A 127 -9.38 -24.57 12.64
N PRO A 128 -8.23 -25.23 12.90
CA PRO A 128 -7.60 -25.18 14.24
C PRO A 128 -7.29 -23.75 14.69
N ARG A 129 -6.86 -22.89 13.77
CA ARG A 129 -6.54 -21.48 14.04
C ARG A 129 -7.78 -20.61 14.24
N GLY A 130 -8.89 -20.95 13.58
CA GLY A 130 -10.19 -20.34 13.82
C GLY A 130 -10.76 -20.69 15.19
N GLU A 131 -10.54 -21.90 15.69
CA GLU A 131 -10.96 -22.29 17.05
C GLU A 131 -10.22 -21.50 18.13
N GLU A 132 -8.95 -21.16 17.90
CA GLU A 132 -8.12 -20.38 18.83
C GLU A 132 -8.42 -18.88 18.81
N SER A 133 -8.97 -18.35 17.70
CA SER A 133 -9.22 -16.92 17.51
C SER A 133 -10.59 -16.65 16.88
N PRO A 134 -11.52 -16.01 17.61
CA PRO A 134 -12.84 -15.64 17.08
C PRO A 134 -12.78 -14.75 15.84
N GLU A 135 -11.74 -13.91 15.73
CA GLU A 135 -11.54 -13.03 14.57
C GLU A 135 -11.20 -13.86 13.32
N PHE A 136 -10.30 -14.84 13.45
CA PHE A 136 -9.95 -15.74 12.36
C PHE A 136 -11.11 -16.65 11.96
N LEU A 137 -11.93 -17.07 12.92
CA LEU A 137 -13.14 -17.83 12.61
C LEU A 137 -14.11 -17.04 11.75
N ALA A 138 -14.40 -15.79 12.11
CA ALA A 138 -15.30 -14.92 11.34
C ALA A 138 -14.78 -14.68 9.91
N GLU A 139 -13.46 -14.55 9.76
CA GLU A 139 -12.79 -14.43 8.48
C GLU A 139 -12.83 -15.71 7.63
N LEU A 140 -12.65 -16.87 8.27
CA LEU A 140 -12.77 -18.18 7.62
C LEU A 140 -14.20 -18.44 7.16
N GLU A 141 -15.20 -18.19 8.01
CA GLU A 141 -16.62 -18.33 7.66
C GLU A 141 -17.00 -17.47 6.44
N ARG A 142 -16.51 -16.22 6.39
CA ARG A 142 -16.71 -15.34 5.23
C ARG A 142 -16.08 -15.89 3.96
N THR A 143 -14.89 -16.48 4.07
CA THR A 143 -14.20 -17.11 2.93
C THR A 143 -14.94 -18.36 2.46
N MET A 144 -15.40 -19.20 3.40
CA MET A 144 -16.18 -20.41 3.09
C MET A 144 -17.55 -20.09 2.48
N ALA A 145 -18.13 -18.93 2.79
CA ALA A 145 -19.36 -18.48 2.15
C ALA A 145 -19.22 -18.34 0.62
N LEU A 146 -18.01 -18.12 0.08
CA LEU A 146 -17.77 -18.11 -1.37
C LEU A 146 -18.28 -19.41 -2.04
N LEU A 147 -18.03 -20.56 -1.41
CA LEU A 147 -18.47 -21.87 -1.89
C LEU A 147 -20.00 -21.99 -1.98
N ALA A 148 -20.73 -21.27 -1.12
CA ALA A 148 -22.18 -21.30 -1.09
C ALA A 148 -22.82 -20.40 -2.16
N PHE A 149 -22.12 -19.36 -2.62
CA PHE A 149 -22.65 -18.37 -3.56
C PHE A 149 -22.22 -18.59 -5.03
N ASP A 150 -21.41 -19.61 -5.32
CA ASP A 150 -20.88 -19.94 -6.67
C ASP A 150 -21.95 -20.33 -7.72
N SER A 151 -23.24 -20.40 -7.37
CA SER A 151 -24.31 -20.85 -8.30
C SER A 151 -25.59 -20.00 -8.33
N SER A 152 -25.66 -18.88 -7.59
CA SER A 152 -26.85 -18.02 -7.60
C SER A 152 -26.45 -16.57 -7.76
N SER A 153 -27.13 -15.84 -8.65
CA SER A 153 -26.71 -14.55 -9.21
C SER A 153 -26.77 -13.35 -8.26
N SER A 154 -26.38 -13.51 -7.00
CA SER A 154 -26.39 -12.44 -5.99
C SER A 154 -25.35 -12.73 -4.90
N VAL A 155 -24.07 -12.74 -5.27
CA VAL A 155 -22.98 -12.72 -4.27
C VAL A 155 -23.02 -11.37 -3.55
N PRO A 156 -23.12 -11.32 -2.21
CA PRO A 156 -23.00 -10.08 -1.45
C PRO A 156 -21.70 -9.33 -1.81
N PRO A 157 -21.70 -7.98 -1.87
CA PRO A 157 -20.52 -7.21 -2.25
C PRO A 157 -19.28 -7.54 -1.41
N THR A 158 -19.47 -7.73 -0.10
CA THR A 158 -18.42 -8.10 0.87
C THR A 158 -17.77 -9.45 0.60
N ILE A 159 -18.46 -10.36 -0.08
CA ILE A 159 -17.97 -11.69 -0.44
C ILE A 159 -17.32 -11.63 -1.83
N SER A 160 -17.91 -10.88 -2.77
CA SER A 160 -17.33 -10.64 -4.10
C SER A 160 -15.97 -9.90 -4.02
N GLU A 161 -15.82 -9.00 -3.05
CA GLU A 161 -14.55 -8.30 -2.78
C GLU A 161 -13.39 -9.25 -2.47
N LEU A 162 -13.64 -10.40 -1.82
CA LEU A 162 -12.61 -11.41 -1.55
C LEU A 162 -12.05 -12.02 -2.85
N LEU A 163 -12.88 -12.11 -3.90
CA LEU A 163 -12.46 -12.56 -5.22
C LEU A 163 -11.83 -11.43 -6.06
N SER A 164 -11.83 -10.19 -5.58
CA SER A 164 -11.26 -9.07 -6.33
C SER A 164 -9.72 -9.06 -6.28
N PRO A 165 -9.05 -8.41 -7.25
CA PRO A 165 -7.63 -8.13 -7.18
C PRO A 165 -7.23 -7.30 -5.94
N ALA A 166 -8.16 -6.52 -5.38
CA ALA A 166 -7.89 -5.70 -4.20
C ALA A 166 -7.54 -6.55 -2.96
N GLN A 167 -8.13 -7.74 -2.83
CA GLN A 167 -7.79 -8.65 -1.74
C GLN A 167 -6.33 -9.14 -1.83
N ARG A 168 -5.87 -9.51 -3.04
CA ARG A 168 -4.45 -9.86 -3.27
C ARG A 168 -3.51 -8.68 -2.95
N LEU A 169 -3.91 -7.46 -3.32
CA LEU A 169 -3.13 -6.26 -3.02
C LEU A 169 -3.05 -5.99 -1.52
N LYS A 170 -4.14 -6.24 -0.77
CA LYS A 170 -4.15 -6.13 0.69
C LYS A 170 -3.15 -7.10 1.32
N THR A 171 -3.23 -8.40 0.99
CA THR A 171 -2.29 -9.41 1.50
C THR A 171 -0.85 -9.07 1.12
N ALA A 172 -0.62 -8.60 -0.11
CA ALA A 172 0.72 -8.17 -0.54
C ALA A 172 1.24 -6.95 0.23
N GLY A 173 0.37 -6.01 0.60
CA GLY A 173 0.71 -4.88 1.47
C GLY A 173 1.12 -5.32 2.87
N GLU A 174 0.38 -6.26 3.46
CA GLU A 174 0.70 -6.83 4.78
C GLU A 174 2.04 -7.59 4.77
N VAL A 175 2.29 -8.39 3.73
CA VAL A 175 3.58 -9.07 3.54
C VAL A 175 4.72 -8.06 3.39
N ASN A 176 4.54 -7.02 2.57
CA ASN A 176 5.55 -5.97 2.41
C ASN A 176 5.85 -5.27 3.74
N ALA A 177 4.82 -4.93 4.52
CA ALA A 177 4.97 -4.32 5.83
C ALA A 177 5.74 -5.21 6.81
N ALA A 178 5.46 -6.52 6.82
CA ALA A 178 6.15 -7.48 7.68
C ALA A 178 7.62 -7.67 7.28
N ILE A 179 7.91 -7.73 5.98
CA ILE A 179 9.30 -7.80 5.49
C ILE A 179 10.05 -6.53 5.88
N LEU A 180 9.47 -5.34 5.67
CA LEU A 180 10.07 -4.07 6.06
C LEU A 180 10.37 -4.03 7.57
N GLU A 181 9.42 -4.46 8.41
CA GLU A 181 9.62 -4.55 9.85
C GLU A 181 10.77 -5.49 10.23
N SER A 182 10.85 -6.66 9.58
CA SER A 182 11.92 -7.62 9.84
C SER A 182 13.31 -7.07 9.49
N LEU A 183 13.37 -6.16 8.51
CA LEU A 183 14.58 -5.44 8.13
C LEU A 183 14.81 -4.17 8.96
N SER A 184 14.04 -3.97 10.03
CA SER A 184 14.06 -2.76 10.89
C SER A 184 13.77 -1.46 10.11
N GLN A 185 12.95 -1.54 9.06
CA GLN A 185 12.52 -0.42 8.24
C GLN A 185 11.11 0.03 8.64
N GLY A 186 10.78 1.28 8.32
CA GLY A 186 9.44 1.80 8.53
C GLY A 186 8.42 1.06 7.65
N LYS A 187 7.32 0.60 8.25
CA LYS A 187 6.26 -0.15 7.54
C LYS A 187 5.40 0.73 6.62
N GLU A 188 5.34 2.03 6.91
CA GLU A 188 4.53 2.99 6.18
C GLU A 188 5.41 4.07 5.55
N VAL A 189 5.04 4.49 4.34
CA VAL A 189 5.62 5.66 3.67
C VAL A 189 5.39 6.91 4.53
N LYS A 190 6.47 7.62 4.86
CA LYS A 190 6.38 8.88 5.62
C LYS A 190 5.54 9.95 4.91
N LEU A 191 5.60 10.00 3.57
CA LEU A 191 4.77 10.90 2.78
C LEU A 191 3.26 10.65 2.99
N VAL A 192 2.83 9.38 3.04
CA VAL A 192 1.44 9.03 3.32
C VAL A 192 1.05 9.44 4.74
N GLN A 193 1.94 9.28 5.72
CA GLN A 193 1.72 9.75 7.08
C GLN A 193 1.57 11.28 7.16
N LEU A 194 2.40 12.02 6.42
CA LEU A 194 2.30 13.48 6.35
C LEU A 194 0.98 13.92 5.70
N LEU A 195 0.49 13.21 4.69
CA LEU A 195 -0.83 13.47 4.10
C LEU A 195 -1.97 13.18 5.08
N LYS A 196 -1.91 12.07 5.83
CA LYS A 196 -2.87 11.77 6.90
C LYS A 196 -2.86 12.88 7.97
N LEU A 197 -1.67 13.34 8.37
CA LEU A 197 -1.50 14.40 9.35
C LEU A 197 -2.04 15.75 8.84
N LEU A 198 -1.82 16.06 7.56
CA LEU A 198 -2.39 17.23 6.90
C LEU A 198 -3.92 17.19 6.97
N CYS A 199 -4.55 16.10 6.50
CA CYS A 199 -6.00 15.94 6.53
C CYS A 199 -6.58 16.08 7.94
N TRP A 200 -5.90 15.49 8.94
CA TRP A 200 -6.29 15.62 10.34
C TRP A 200 -6.18 17.06 10.84
N GLY A 201 -5.06 17.74 10.55
CA GLY A 201 -4.83 19.14 10.92
C GLY A 201 -5.84 20.09 10.27
N GLU A 202 -6.18 19.87 9.00
CA GLU A 202 -7.24 20.59 8.30
C GLU A 202 -8.61 20.36 8.96
N GLY A 203 -8.91 19.12 9.38
CA GLY A 203 -10.12 18.79 10.12
C GLY A 203 -10.22 19.57 11.44
N MET A 204 -9.14 19.60 12.23
CA MET A 204 -9.10 20.37 13.47
C MET A 204 -9.23 21.88 13.23
N LEU A 205 -8.59 22.40 12.18
CA LEU A 205 -8.66 23.82 11.85
C LEU A 205 -10.07 24.21 11.37
N ALA A 206 -10.76 23.33 10.65
CA ALA A 206 -12.11 23.57 10.11
C ALA A 206 -13.18 23.75 11.19
N GLU A 207 -12.95 23.26 12.41
CA GLU A 207 -13.82 23.52 13.55
C GLU A 207 -13.76 24.98 14.02
N ARG A 208 -12.63 25.66 13.77
CA ARG A 208 -12.30 26.97 14.36
C ARG A 208 -12.15 28.09 13.33
N ALA A 209 -11.85 27.75 12.08
CA ALA A 209 -11.55 28.71 11.03
C ALA A 209 -12.04 28.24 9.66
N ASP A 210 -12.36 29.21 8.80
CA ASP A 210 -12.53 28.98 7.36
C ASP A 210 -11.20 29.35 6.69
N PHE A 211 -10.64 28.42 5.90
CA PHE A 211 -9.30 28.56 5.32
C PHE A 211 -9.23 27.87 3.94
N PRO A 212 -8.24 28.22 3.09
CA PRO A 212 -8.02 27.53 1.81
C PRO A 212 -7.53 26.10 2.04
N LYS A 213 -8.22 25.12 1.45
CA LYS A 213 -7.77 23.71 1.47
C LYS A 213 -6.81 23.43 0.33
N VAL A 214 -5.88 22.51 0.57
CA VAL A 214 -4.98 22.05 -0.50
C VAL A 214 -5.74 21.07 -1.40
N ASP A 215 -5.87 21.41 -2.68
CA ASP A 215 -6.36 20.48 -3.69
C ASP A 215 -5.18 19.68 -4.25
N LEU A 216 -5.10 18.40 -3.89
CA LEU A 216 -4.05 17.49 -4.35
C LEU A 216 -4.18 17.15 -5.85
N GLU A 217 -5.39 17.23 -6.43
CA GLU A 217 -5.61 16.97 -7.86
C GLU A 217 -5.13 18.15 -8.73
N GLU A 218 -5.28 19.38 -8.24
CA GLU A 218 -4.77 20.58 -8.90
C GLU A 218 -3.23 20.56 -9.03
N GLY A 219 -2.54 19.98 -8.03
CA GLY A 219 -1.09 19.80 -8.06
C GLY A 219 -0.61 18.83 -9.14
N LEU A 220 -1.31 17.71 -9.32
CA LEU A 220 -0.99 16.69 -10.34
C LEU A 220 -1.24 17.20 -11.76
N THR A 221 -2.31 17.96 -11.98
CA THR A 221 -2.66 18.52 -13.30
C THR A 221 -1.73 19.67 -13.75
N ARG A 222 -1.13 20.42 -12.81
CA ARG A 222 -0.18 21.49 -13.15
C ARG A 222 1.18 20.97 -13.65
N MET A 223 1.62 19.78 -13.23
CA MET A 223 2.89 19.18 -13.72
C MET A 223 2.75 18.54 -15.10
N GLY A 224 1.58 18.02 -15.48
CA GLY A 224 1.35 17.42 -16.79
C GLY A 224 1.24 18.41 -17.97
N ARG A 225 1.29 19.72 -17.74
CA ARG A 225 1.17 20.76 -18.78
C ARG A 225 2.49 21.44 -19.18
N LYS A 226 3.63 21.06 -18.59
CA LYS A 226 4.90 21.77 -18.77
C LYS A 226 5.92 21.13 -19.71
N GLU A 227 5.56 20.13 -20.50
CA GLU A 227 6.39 19.65 -21.61
C GLU A 227 5.55 19.44 -22.87
N GLY A 228 5.65 20.37 -23.81
CA GLY A 228 4.94 20.27 -25.08
C GLY A 228 4.70 21.60 -25.78
N THR A 229 5.71 22.47 -25.86
CA THR A 229 5.78 23.54 -26.87
C THR A 229 7.23 24.01 -26.99
N THR A 230 8.09 23.13 -27.51
CA THR A 230 9.31 23.59 -28.17
C THR A 230 8.90 24.04 -29.55
N ASP A 231 8.86 25.36 -29.73
CA ASP A 231 8.57 26.06 -30.98
C ASP A 231 9.67 25.77 -32.00
N ASP A 232 9.50 24.71 -32.79
CA ASP A 232 10.28 24.43 -34.00
C ASP A 232 9.72 25.25 -35.16
N SER A 233 9.97 26.56 -35.12
CA SER A 233 9.67 27.44 -36.26
C SER A 233 10.72 28.55 -36.40
N ARG A 234 12.01 28.17 -36.49
CA ARG A 234 13.06 29.15 -36.84
C ARG A 234 14.29 28.56 -37.52
N MET A 235 14.12 27.82 -38.62
CA MET A 235 15.16 27.70 -39.66
C MET A 235 14.55 27.35 -41.01
N ARG A 236 14.00 28.34 -41.72
CA ARG A 236 13.94 28.39 -43.20
C ARG A 236 13.85 29.85 -43.65
N GLU A 237 14.99 30.51 -43.75
CA GLU A 237 15.32 31.47 -44.81
C GLU A 237 16.81 31.28 -45.16
#